data_AF-A0A8D8IWR7-F1
#
_entry.id   AF-A0A8D8IWR7-F1
#
_cell.length_a   1.000
_cell.length_b   1.000
_cell.length_c   1.000
_cell.angle_alpha   90.00
_cell.angle_beta   90.00
_cell.angle_gamma   90.00
#
_symmetry.space_group_name_H-M   'P 1'
#
loop_
_entity.id
_entity.type
_entity.pdbx_description
1 polymer ?
#
loop_
_entity_poly.entity_id
_entity_poly.type
_entity_poly.pdbx_seq_one_letter_code
_entity_poly.pdbx_strand_id
1 'polypeptide(L)'
;LQNVRAANLLCGYSGIAPRCVPICHGCTNGRCTAPSVCSCNEGYRNEMGFCVPVCEPECGHGTCEAPGKCSCHEGYEMDRDRGCVPRCDPPCRNGECVGENTCQWFRGFRQE
;
A
#
# COMPACT_ATOMS: atom_id res chain seq x y z
N LEU A 1 54.14 15.68 5.04
CA LEU A 1 52.94 15.92 5.87
C LEU A 1 51.75 16.17 4.94
N GLN A 2 51.17 15.10 4.37
CA GLN A 2 49.97 15.22 3.53
C GLN A 2 48.75 15.31 4.45
N ASN A 3 48.27 16.54 4.63
CA ASN A 3 47.01 16.87 5.29
C ASN A 3 45.83 16.32 4.47
N VAL A 4 45.53 15.04 4.63
CA VAL A 4 44.28 14.48 4.10
C VAL A 4 43.18 14.87 5.07
N ARG A 5 42.43 15.90 4.67
CA ARG A 5 41.20 16.37 5.32
C ARG A 5 40.33 15.18 5.67
N ALA A 6 39.80 15.17 6.89
CA ALA A 6 38.82 14.22 7.39
C ALA A 6 37.84 13.86 6.26
N ALA A 7 37.85 12.58 5.85
CA ALA A 7 36.77 12.05 5.05
C ALA A 7 35.52 12.13 5.93
N ASN A 8 34.74 13.19 5.75
CA ASN A 8 33.42 13.34 6.33
C ASN A 8 32.58 12.14 5.88
N LEU A 9 32.59 11.05 6.66
CA LEU A 9 31.50 10.10 6.65
C LEU A 9 30.27 10.85 7.16
N LEU A 10 29.54 11.49 6.25
CA LEU A 10 28.22 12.03 6.53
C LEU A 10 27.38 10.85 7.04
N CYS A 11 26.92 10.94 8.29
CA CYS A 11 26.07 9.93 8.89
C CYS A 11 24.88 9.66 7.95
N GLY A 12 24.66 8.38 7.60
CA GLY A 12 23.60 7.97 6.67
C GLY A 12 24.03 7.85 5.19
N TYR A 13 25.29 8.04 4.84
CA TYR A 13 25.83 7.70 3.52
C TYR A 13 26.86 6.56 3.62
N SER A 14 26.85 5.66 2.65
CA SER A 14 27.82 4.58 2.50
C SER A 14 28.77 4.88 1.35
N GLY A 15 30.07 4.62 1.54
CA GLY A 15 31.12 4.84 0.55
C GLY A 15 31.98 6.08 0.80
N ILE A 16 32.86 6.36 -0.16
CA ILE A 16 33.83 7.48 -0.12
C ILE A 16 33.61 8.33 -1.37
N ALA A 17 33.69 9.65 -1.23
CA ALA A 17 33.49 10.59 -2.32
C ALA A 17 34.46 10.28 -3.50
N PRO A 18 34.00 10.36 -4.77
CA PRO A 18 32.67 10.82 -5.22
C PRO A 18 31.61 9.71 -5.32
N ARG A 19 31.90 8.48 -4.83
CA ARG A 19 31.04 7.29 -4.97
C ARG A 19 30.24 6.98 -3.68
N CYS A 20 29.80 8.01 -2.97
CA CYS A 20 28.91 7.82 -1.81
C CYS A 20 27.47 7.60 -2.28
N VAL A 21 26.75 6.69 -1.61
CA VAL A 21 25.31 6.47 -1.81
C VAL A 21 24.57 6.65 -0.48
N PRO A 22 23.34 7.19 -0.49
CA PRO A 22 22.55 7.29 0.74
C PRO A 22 22.13 5.90 1.24
N ILE A 23 22.07 5.74 2.56
CA ILE A 23 21.60 4.54 3.24
C ILE A 23 20.11 4.72 3.54
N CYS A 24 19.29 3.77 3.12
CA CYS A 24 17.86 3.72 3.44
C CYS A 24 17.48 2.33 3.96
N HIS A 25 16.59 2.30 4.94
CA HIS A 25 15.98 1.06 5.44
C HIS A 25 14.58 0.93 4.83
N GLY A 26 14.46 0.23 3.68
CA GLY A 26 13.14 -0.14 3.15
C GLY A 26 12.60 0.61 1.92
N CYS A 27 13.45 1.18 1.05
CA CYS A 27 13.00 1.74 -0.25
C CYS A 27 12.70 0.66 -1.31
N THR A 28 12.04 -0.44 -0.96
CA THR A 28 11.54 -1.41 -1.96
C THR A 28 10.48 -0.70 -2.81
N ASN A 29 10.54 -0.80 -4.15
CA ASN A 29 9.70 -0.03 -5.09
C ASN A 29 9.94 1.49 -5.10
N GLY A 30 11.18 1.90 -4.84
CA GLY A 30 11.60 3.28 -4.99
C GLY A 30 13.12 3.43 -5.10
N ARG A 31 13.57 4.68 -5.07
CA ARG A 31 14.98 5.06 -5.07
C ARG A 31 15.31 5.83 -3.80
N CYS A 32 16.38 5.43 -3.13
CA CYS A 32 16.96 6.18 -2.01
C CYS A 32 17.61 7.46 -2.57
N THR A 33 17.04 8.62 -2.27
CA THR A 33 17.52 9.94 -2.78
C THR A 33 18.30 10.72 -1.74
N ALA A 34 18.05 10.46 -0.45
CA ALA A 34 18.81 10.95 0.68
C ALA A 34 18.71 9.93 1.83
N PRO A 35 19.52 10.03 2.90
CA PRO A 35 19.45 9.10 4.03
C PRO A 35 18.04 9.03 4.58
N SER A 36 17.50 7.82 4.67
CA SER A 36 16.11 7.55 5.10
C SER A 36 15.01 8.21 4.25
N VAL A 37 15.32 8.70 3.03
CA VAL A 37 14.35 9.32 2.12
C VAL A 37 14.23 8.49 0.84
N CYS A 38 13.04 7.93 0.62
CA CYS A 38 12.68 7.19 -0.59
C CYS A 38 11.83 8.05 -1.52
N SER A 39 12.27 8.17 -2.77
CA SER A 39 11.44 8.59 -3.89
C SER A 39 10.79 7.34 -4.49
N CYS A 40 9.48 7.22 -4.34
CA CYS A 40 8.74 6.02 -4.74
C CYS A 40 8.51 5.96 -6.26
N ASN A 41 8.45 4.75 -6.79
CA ASN A 41 8.10 4.51 -8.20
C ASN A 41 6.64 4.89 -8.46
N GLU A 42 6.26 5.02 -9.74
CA GLU A 42 4.88 5.27 -10.13
C GLU A 42 3.92 4.23 -9.56
N GLY A 43 2.78 4.69 -9.03
CA GLY A 43 1.81 3.85 -8.34
C GLY A 43 2.17 3.48 -6.90
N TYR A 44 3.28 4.00 -6.35
CA TYR A 44 3.66 3.84 -4.95
C TYR A 44 3.75 5.19 -4.25
N ARG A 45 3.39 5.23 -2.96
CA ARG A 45 3.51 6.42 -2.11
C ARG A 45 4.45 6.15 -0.95
N ASN A 46 5.10 7.22 -0.47
CA ASN A 46 5.94 7.12 0.72
C ASN A 46 5.06 7.11 1.97
N GLU A 47 5.16 6.04 2.75
CA GLU A 47 4.49 5.89 4.03
C GLU A 47 5.56 5.49 5.07
N MET A 48 5.89 6.42 5.97
CA MET A 48 6.92 6.25 7.01
C MET A 48 8.30 5.79 6.49
N GLY A 49 8.70 6.22 5.29
CA GLY A 49 9.99 5.83 4.71
C GLY A 49 9.95 4.53 3.90
N PHE A 50 8.76 3.93 3.72
CA PHE A 50 8.55 2.77 2.85
C PHE A 50 7.71 3.19 1.64
N CYS A 51 7.97 2.59 0.49
CA CYS A 51 7.13 2.79 -0.69
C CYS A 51 6.03 1.73 -0.72
N VAL A 52 4.83 2.12 -0.33
CA VAL A 52 3.65 1.26 -0.30
C VAL A 52 2.83 1.44 -1.58
N PRO A 53 2.22 0.39 -2.13
CA PRO A 53 1.43 0.49 -3.34
C PRO A 53 0.18 1.34 -3.12
N VAL A 54 -0.26 2.05 -4.16
CA VAL A 54 -1.47 2.85 -4.19
C VAL A 54 -2.54 2.11 -4.98
N CYS A 55 -3.69 1.88 -4.35
CA CYS A 55 -4.86 1.29 -5.00
C CYS A 55 -5.97 2.35 -5.06
N GLU A 56 -6.48 2.58 -6.27
CA GLU A 56 -7.64 3.42 -6.53
C GLU A 56 -8.67 2.59 -7.33
N PRO A 57 -9.89 2.36 -6.80
CA PRO A 57 -10.36 2.74 -5.47
C PRO A 57 -9.54 2.07 -4.35
N GLU A 58 -9.60 2.64 -3.13
CA GLU A 58 -8.98 2.00 -1.97
C GLU A 58 -9.58 0.60 -1.75
N CYS A 59 -8.74 -0.38 -1.38
CA CYS A 59 -9.19 -1.76 -1.27
C CYS A 59 -10.22 -1.98 -0.15
N GLY A 60 -10.26 -1.13 0.88
CA GLY A 60 -11.14 -1.32 2.04
C GLY A 60 -10.82 -2.62 2.79
N HIS A 61 -11.66 -3.64 2.63
CA HIS A 61 -11.49 -4.98 3.22
C HIS A 61 -10.55 -5.88 2.39
N GLY A 62 -9.40 -5.33 2.05
CA GLY A 62 -8.39 -5.99 1.25
C GLY A 62 -7.03 -5.35 1.43
N THR A 63 -6.00 -6.09 1.04
CA THR A 63 -4.62 -5.61 1.06
C THR A 63 -4.22 -5.17 -0.34
N CYS A 64 -3.71 -3.95 -0.48
CA CYS A 64 -3.12 -3.48 -1.73
C CYS A 64 -1.76 -4.18 -1.92
N GLU A 65 -1.68 -5.15 -2.82
CA GLU A 65 -0.46 -5.92 -3.06
C GLU A 65 0.48 -5.24 -4.06
N ALA A 66 -0.13 -4.53 -5.01
CA ALA A 66 0.55 -3.81 -6.08
C ALA A 66 -0.36 -2.64 -6.52
N PRO A 67 0.17 -1.66 -7.28
CA PRO A 67 -0.62 -0.54 -7.75
C PRO A 67 -1.89 -1.00 -8.47
N GLY A 68 -3.05 -0.55 -7.99
CA GLY A 68 -4.36 -0.94 -8.51
C GLY A 68 -4.76 -2.42 -8.31
N LYS A 69 -4.00 -3.21 -7.55
CA LYS A 69 -4.30 -4.63 -7.31
C LYS A 69 -4.58 -4.88 -5.82
N CYS A 70 -5.84 -5.17 -5.52
CA CYS A 70 -6.29 -5.60 -4.20
C CYS A 70 -6.35 -7.12 -4.09
N SER A 71 -5.86 -7.65 -2.97
CA SER A 71 -6.21 -8.99 -2.49
C SER A 71 -7.28 -8.84 -1.41
N CYS A 72 -8.51 -9.23 -1.72
CA CYS A 72 -9.62 -9.13 -0.78
C CYS A 72 -9.49 -10.15 0.35
N HIS A 73 -9.91 -9.75 1.55
CA HIS A 73 -9.94 -10.63 2.72
C HIS A 73 -11.02 -11.72 2.55
N GLU A 74 -10.98 -12.72 3.41
CA GLU A 74 -11.98 -13.80 3.38
C GLU A 74 -13.40 -13.23 3.55
N GLY A 75 -14.33 -13.71 2.73
CA GLY A 75 -15.70 -13.18 2.72
C GLY A 75 -15.89 -11.89 1.90
N TYR A 76 -14.86 -11.39 1.21
CA TYR A 76 -14.94 -10.23 0.32
C TYR A 76 -14.54 -10.58 -1.11
N GLU A 77 -15.06 -9.81 -2.07
CA GLU A 77 -14.76 -9.95 -3.50
C GLU A 77 -14.46 -8.60 -4.15
N MET A 78 -13.73 -8.61 -5.26
CA MET A 78 -13.28 -7.40 -5.93
C MET A 78 -14.40 -6.78 -6.77
N ASP A 79 -14.80 -5.56 -6.42
CA ASP A 79 -15.68 -4.67 -7.15
C ASP A 79 -14.83 -3.63 -7.90
N ARG A 80 -15.24 -3.26 -9.12
CA ARG A 80 -14.47 -2.35 -9.98
C ARG A 80 -14.43 -0.92 -9.46
N ASP A 81 -15.50 -0.48 -8.79
CA ASP A 81 -15.69 0.92 -8.39
C ASP A 81 -15.53 1.10 -6.88
N ARG A 82 -15.73 0.04 -6.10
CA ARG A 82 -15.76 0.09 -4.63
C ARG A 82 -14.64 -0.67 -3.93
N GLY A 83 -13.73 -1.30 -4.67
CA GLY A 83 -12.67 -2.13 -4.07
C GLY A 83 -13.21 -3.45 -3.56
N CYS A 84 -12.73 -3.94 -2.40
CA CYS A 84 -13.19 -5.22 -1.86
C CYS A 84 -14.52 -5.06 -1.11
N VAL A 85 -15.57 -5.68 -1.63
CA VAL A 85 -16.95 -5.61 -1.11
C VAL A 85 -17.38 -6.94 -0.50
N PRO A 86 -18.31 -6.96 0.48
CA PRO A 86 -18.73 -8.20 1.10
C PRO A 86 -19.37 -9.17 0.10
N ARG A 87 -19.04 -10.45 0.22
CA ARG A 87 -19.62 -11.56 -0.54
C ARG A 87 -20.77 -12.17 0.25
N CYS A 88 -21.93 -12.30 -0.40
CA CYS A 88 -23.09 -13.02 0.14
C CYS A 88 -23.40 -14.23 -0.75
N ASP A 89 -23.52 -15.41 -0.14
CA ASP A 89 -23.88 -16.66 -0.79
C ASP A 89 -24.93 -17.41 0.06
N PRO A 90 -26.21 -17.45 -0.36
CA PRO A 90 -26.73 -16.92 -1.61
C PRO A 90 -26.74 -15.37 -1.65
N PRO A 91 -26.78 -14.76 -2.84
CA PRO A 91 -26.86 -13.30 -2.96
C PRO A 91 -28.14 -12.74 -2.32
N CYS A 92 -28.03 -11.56 -1.71
CA CYS A 92 -29.15 -10.88 -1.06
C CYS A 92 -30.24 -10.50 -2.07
N ARG A 93 -31.46 -11.04 -1.91
CA ARG A 93 -32.61 -10.68 -2.75
C ARG A 93 -33.39 -9.50 -2.13
N ASN A 94 -33.38 -8.34 -2.77
CA ASN A 94 -33.98 -7.10 -2.22
C ASN A 94 -33.28 -6.58 -0.95
N GLY A 95 -31.97 -6.71 -0.92
CA GLY A 95 -31.12 -6.13 0.11
C GLY A 95 -29.72 -5.88 -0.42
N GLU A 96 -28.90 -5.23 0.41
CA GLU A 96 -27.49 -5.00 0.16
C GLU A 96 -26.64 -5.90 1.05
N CYS A 97 -25.55 -6.44 0.50
CA CYS A 97 -24.58 -7.21 1.29
C CYS A 97 -23.69 -6.23 2.05
N VAL A 98 -23.83 -6.18 3.37
CA VAL A 98 -23.17 -5.19 4.25
C VAL A 98 -22.07 -5.77 5.12
N GLY A 99 -21.84 -7.08 5.04
CA GLY A 99 -20.82 -7.79 5.80
C GLY A 99 -20.75 -9.26 5.36
N GLU A 100 -19.90 -10.04 6.03
CA GLU A 100 -19.71 -11.48 5.76
C GLU A 100 -21.06 -12.21 5.78
N ASN A 101 -21.57 -12.53 4.59
CA ASN A 101 -22.87 -13.15 4.37
C ASN A 101 -24.05 -12.45 5.09
N THR A 102 -23.99 -11.14 5.29
CA THR A 102 -25.00 -10.37 6.03
C THR A 102 -25.76 -9.43 5.09
N CYS A 103 -27.07 -9.65 4.96
CA CYS A 103 -27.95 -8.84 4.13
C CYS A 103 -28.67 -7.74 4.94
N GLN A 104 -28.52 -6.49 4.52
CA GLN A 104 -29.39 -5.40 4.94
C GLN A 104 -30.56 -5.28 3.95
N TRP A 105 -31.76 -5.67 4.38
CA TRP A 105 -32.96 -5.63 3.54
C TRP A 105 -33.45 -4.21 3.30
N PHE A 106 -33.95 -3.96 2.09
CA PHE A 106 -34.68 -2.73 1.82
C PHE A 106 -35.98 -2.69 2.64
N ARG A 107 -36.48 -1.48 2.95
CA ARG A 107 -37.69 -1.30 3.76
C ARG A 107 -38.86 -2.11 3.17
N GLY A 108 -39.46 -2.95 4.00
CA GLY A 108 -40.61 -3.78 3.62
C GLY A 108 -40.27 -5.22 3.20
N PHE A 109 -39.00 -5.55 3.04
CA PHE A 109 -38.55 -6.93 2.77
C PHE A 109 -38.10 -7.61 4.08
N ARG A 110 -38.39 -8.90 4.21
CA ARG A 110 -37.94 -9.77 5.30
C ARG A 110 -37.47 -11.10 4.69
N GLN A 111 -36.49 -11.74 5.30
CA GLN A 111 -36.12 -13.11 4.95
C GLN A 111 -37.29 -14.01 5.36
N GLU A 112 -37.98 -14.61 4.38
CA GLU A 112 -39.01 -15.65 4.61
C GLU A 112 -38.36 -17.02 4.79
#